data_AF-A0A9D9SDF7-F1
#
_entry.id   AF-A0A9D9SDF7-F1
#
_cell.length_a   1.000
_cell.length_b   1.000
_cell.length_c   1.000
_cell.angle_alpha   90.00
_cell.angle_beta   90.00
_cell.angle_gamma   90.00
#
_symmetry.space_group_name_H-M   'P 1'
#
loop_
_entity.id
_entity.type
_entity.pdbx_description
1 polymer ?
#
loop_
_entity_poly.entity_id
_entity_poly.type
_entity_poly.pdbx_seq_one_letter_code
_entity_poly.pdbx_strand_id
1 'polypeptide(L)'
;MRQNALKSIVFPLVLIAAGFVAVIALSGYLERVRPPLPADYDDSDLTLNGSRLKGFGLGFEGLMADWYWMRSLQYIGGKIIKSNAEFVNIDDLSGLNPRLLYPLLENATDLDPHFIAAYSYGAVVMPAIDKAKAIEIAQKGIANNPNEWRLYQYLGYIYWKIGQYEKAADTYGRGAEIAGAPPFMRLMAASMKTEGGSRSTAREIFRQMLAGSDDPMVRLTAERRLNELDSLDERDAIDAALITFKDRNGRCANTLNEIVPILLQVRLPEGNEFQVDKAGNLVDPTDAPYVLDRENCHVKLDAERTGLPIK
;
A
#
# COMPACT_ATOMS: atom_id res chain seq x y z
N MET A 1 -56.51 29.44 -17.22
CA MET A 1 -55.07 29.67 -16.98
C MET A 1 -54.31 28.45 -16.43
N ARG A 2 -54.90 27.57 -15.58
CA ARG A 2 -54.20 26.42 -14.95
C ARG A 2 -53.69 25.32 -15.91
N GLN A 3 -54.39 25.06 -17.03
CA GLN A 3 -54.01 24.03 -18.00
C GLN A 3 -52.74 24.36 -18.81
N ASN A 4 -52.47 25.64 -19.09
CA ASN A 4 -51.28 26.05 -19.83
C ASN A 4 -50.01 25.98 -18.97
N ALA A 5 -50.13 26.24 -17.66
CA ALA A 5 -49.01 26.11 -16.72
C ALA A 5 -48.56 24.64 -16.58
N LEU A 6 -49.51 23.70 -16.49
CA LEU A 6 -49.21 22.27 -16.39
C LEU A 6 -48.50 21.76 -17.66
N LYS A 7 -48.96 22.15 -18.85
CA LYS A 7 -48.29 21.80 -20.11
C LYS A 7 -46.88 22.41 -20.22
N SER A 8 -46.67 23.61 -19.69
CA SER A 8 -45.35 24.28 -19.72
C SER A 8 -44.29 23.62 -18.82
N ILE A 9 -44.71 22.86 -17.80
CA ILE A 9 -43.81 22.14 -16.87
C ILE A 9 -43.65 20.66 -17.27
N VAL A 10 -44.72 20.03 -17.75
CA VAL A 10 -44.68 18.63 -18.18
C VAL A 10 -43.78 18.44 -19.41
N PHE A 11 -43.82 19.38 -20.37
CA PHE A 11 -42.99 19.28 -21.57
C PHE A 11 -41.47 19.24 -21.29
N PRO A 12 -40.87 20.18 -20.51
CA PRO A 12 -39.44 20.11 -20.18
C PRO A 12 -39.09 18.90 -19.33
N LEU A 13 -39.97 18.46 -18.42
CA LEU A 13 -39.74 17.23 -17.64
C LEU A 13 -39.68 15.98 -18.53
N VAL A 14 -40.58 15.87 -19.51
CA VAL A 14 -40.55 14.77 -20.50
C VAL A 14 -39.30 14.84 -21.35
N LEU A 15 -38.86 16.05 -21.74
CA LEU A 15 -37.62 16.25 -22.51
C LEU A 15 -36.37 15.85 -21.72
N ILE A 16 -36.29 16.21 -20.43
CA ILE A 16 -35.21 15.81 -19.53
C ILE A 16 -35.22 14.29 -19.34
N ALA A 17 -36.38 13.69 -19.07
CA ALA A 17 -36.50 12.24 -18.90
C ALA A 17 -36.11 11.48 -20.18
N ALA A 18 -36.57 11.93 -21.34
CA ALA A 18 -36.19 11.38 -22.64
C ALA A 18 -34.68 11.53 -22.90
N GLY A 19 -34.10 12.67 -22.51
CA GLY A 19 -32.66 12.90 -22.56
C GLY A 19 -31.87 11.90 -21.71
N PHE A 20 -32.27 11.68 -20.45
CA PHE A 20 -31.66 10.67 -19.59
C PHE A 20 -31.81 9.26 -20.16
N VAL A 21 -32.98 8.89 -20.67
CA VAL A 21 -33.21 7.59 -21.31
C VAL A 21 -32.31 7.42 -22.54
N ALA A 22 -32.17 8.44 -23.38
CA ALA A 22 -31.30 8.42 -24.54
C ALA A 22 -29.82 8.29 -24.15
N VAL A 23 -29.38 9.03 -23.12
CA VAL A 23 -28.00 8.92 -22.59
C VAL A 23 -27.76 7.53 -22.04
N ILE A 24 -28.66 6.98 -21.21
CA ILE A 24 -28.52 5.63 -20.65
C ILE A 24 -28.48 4.57 -21.76
N ALA A 25 -29.39 4.66 -22.73
CA ALA A 25 -29.45 3.73 -23.86
C ALA A 25 -28.18 3.80 -24.72
N LEU A 26 -27.68 5.02 -24.99
CA LEU A 26 -26.47 5.23 -25.77
C LEU A 26 -25.22 4.76 -25.01
N SER A 27 -25.11 5.08 -23.71
CA SER A 27 -24.02 4.60 -22.85
C SER A 27 -24.02 3.07 -22.79
N GLY A 28 -25.17 2.43 -22.58
CA GLY A 28 -25.28 0.98 -22.57
C GLY A 28 -24.95 0.34 -23.93
N TYR A 29 -25.31 0.99 -25.04
CA TYR A 29 -24.91 0.55 -26.38
C TYR A 29 -23.39 0.68 -26.60
N LEU A 30 -22.82 1.85 -26.27
CA LEU A 30 -21.39 2.10 -26.39
C LEU A 30 -20.57 1.13 -25.55
N GLU A 31 -21.03 0.78 -24.36
CA GLU A 31 -20.36 -0.15 -23.46
C GLU A 31 -20.39 -1.59 -23.99
N ARG A 32 -21.50 -2.01 -24.63
CA ARG A 32 -21.63 -3.32 -25.30
C ARG A 32 -20.81 -3.43 -26.58
N VAL A 33 -20.69 -2.33 -27.33
CA VAL A 33 -20.00 -2.30 -28.63
C VAL A 33 -18.56 -1.82 -28.49
N ARG A 34 -18.12 -1.48 -27.27
CA ARG A 34 -16.77 -0.99 -27.00
C ARG A 34 -15.77 -2.06 -27.45
N PRO A 35 -14.91 -1.76 -28.44
CA PRO A 35 -13.87 -2.70 -28.83
C PRO A 35 -12.95 -2.93 -27.62
N PRO A 36 -12.49 -4.16 -27.38
CA PRO A 36 -11.47 -4.40 -26.37
C PRO A 36 -10.25 -3.56 -26.74
N LEU A 37 -9.82 -2.73 -25.80
CA LEU A 37 -8.61 -1.93 -25.99
C LEU A 37 -7.40 -2.87 -26.09
N PRO A 38 -6.40 -2.55 -26.92
CA PRO A 38 -5.13 -3.27 -26.95
C PRO A 38 -4.54 -3.44 -25.54
N ALA A 39 -3.83 -4.53 -25.30
CA ALA A 39 -3.28 -4.84 -23.98
C ALA A 39 -2.30 -3.77 -23.46
N ASP A 40 -1.65 -3.05 -24.37
CA ASP A 40 -0.71 -1.95 -24.15
C ASP A 40 -1.37 -0.56 -24.17
N TYR A 41 -2.69 -0.47 -24.36
CA TYR A 41 -3.39 0.82 -24.41
C TYR A 41 -3.24 1.60 -23.10
N ASP A 42 -3.23 0.91 -21.95
CA ASP A 42 -2.99 1.57 -20.66
C ASP A 42 -1.57 2.13 -20.52
N ASP A 43 -0.63 1.64 -21.31
CA ASP A 43 0.76 2.07 -21.38
C ASP A 43 1.00 3.05 -22.55
N SER A 44 -0.06 3.58 -23.17
CA SER A 44 0.05 4.61 -24.20
C SER A 44 0.50 5.95 -23.58
N ASP A 45 1.58 6.52 -24.13
CA ASP A 45 2.14 7.83 -23.76
C ASP A 45 1.25 8.99 -24.22
N LEU A 46 -0.04 8.95 -23.87
CA LEU A 46 -1.00 10.02 -24.12
C LEU A 46 -0.95 11.11 -23.05
N THR A 47 0.06 11.10 -22.18
CA THR A 47 0.20 12.09 -21.11
C THR A 47 0.81 13.38 -21.65
N LEU A 48 0.16 14.51 -21.36
CA LEU A 48 0.72 15.82 -21.66
C LEU A 48 1.68 16.19 -20.52
N ASN A 49 2.90 16.60 -20.86
CA ASN A 49 3.89 16.98 -19.85
C ASN A 49 3.39 18.17 -19.01
N GLY A 50 3.18 17.95 -17.70
CA GLY A 50 2.59 18.89 -16.77
C GLY A 50 3.37 20.19 -16.65
N SER A 51 4.70 20.12 -16.67
CA SER A 51 5.58 21.31 -16.69
C SER A 51 5.30 22.24 -17.87
N ARG A 52 4.89 21.70 -19.03
CA ARG A 52 4.55 22.49 -20.23
C ARG A 52 3.13 23.05 -20.21
N LEU A 53 2.25 22.48 -19.38
CA LEU A 53 0.87 22.93 -19.23
C LEU A 53 0.70 23.98 -18.12
N LYS A 54 1.69 24.11 -17.22
CA LYS A 54 1.68 25.11 -16.16
C LYS A 54 1.57 26.52 -16.74
N GLY A 55 0.52 27.25 -16.37
CA GLY A 55 0.22 28.58 -16.92
C GLY A 55 -0.61 28.59 -18.21
N PHE A 56 -0.78 27.44 -18.87
CA PHE A 56 -1.74 27.26 -19.97
C PHE A 56 -3.08 26.67 -19.49
N GLY A 57 -3.15 26.27 -18.21
CA GLY A 57 -4.33 25.70 -17.59
C GLY A 57 -5.44 26.71 -17.28
N LEU A 58 -5.22 28.01 -17.50
CA LEU A 58 -6.18 29.09 -17.20
C LEU A 58 -6.72 29.04 -15.75
N GLY A 59 -5.93 28.57 -14.79
CA GLY A 59 -6.33 28.40 -13.38
C GLY A 59 -6.85 27.01 -13.01
N PHE A 60 -6.94 26.07 -13.96
CA PHE A 60 -7.40 24.69 -13.73
C PHE A 60 -6.25 23.71 -13.45
N GLU A 61 -5.05 24.20 -13.11
CA GLU A 61 -3.89 23.37 -12.81
C GLU A 61 -4.15 22.35 -11.69
N GLY A 62 -4.87 22.75 -10.63
CA GLY A 62 -5.26 21.83 -9.55
C GLY A 62 -6.16 20.69 -10.04
N LEU A 63 -7.17 20.98 -10.86
CA LEU A 63 -8.03 19.93 -11.43
C LEU A 63 -7.28 18.99 -12.37
N MET A 64 -6.32 19.53 -13.14
CA MET A 64 -5.45 18.70 -13.97
C MET A 64 -4.53 17.84 -13.11
N ALA A 65 -4.00 18.37 -12.00
CA ALA A 65 -3.22 17.61 -11.04
C ALA A 65 -4.05 16.46 -10.43
N ASP A 66 -5.28 16.73 -10.00
CA ASP A 66 -6.23 15.74 -9.50
C ASP A 66 -6.51 14.65 -10.54
N TRP A 67 -6.66 15.03 -11.82
CA TRP A 67 -6.86 14.07 -12.90
C TRP A 67 -5.65 13.15 -13.08
N TYR A 68 -4.43 13.70 -13.09
CA TYR A 68 -3.20 12.91 -13.15
C TYR A 68 -3.03 11.98 -11.95
N TRP A 69 -3.35 12.49 -10.76
CA TRP A 69 -3.35 11.73 -9.52
C TRP A 69 -4.31 10.54 -9.59
N MET A 70 -5.58 10.77 -9.93
CA MET A 70 -6.58 9.71 -10.08
C MET A 70 -6.19 8.71 -11.17
N ARG A 71 -5.61 9.19 -12.27
CA ARG A 71 -5.10 8.32 -13.35
C ARG A 71 -3.98 7.43 -12.84
N SER A 72 -3.09 7.91 -11.96
CA SER A 72 -2.00 7.12 -11.37
C SER A 72 -2.52 5.97 -10.51
N LEU A 73 -3.55 6.24 -9.68
CA LEU A 73 -4.21 5.25 -8.85
C LEU A 73 -4.90 4.18 -9.70
N GLN A 74 -5.67 4.61 -10.70
CA GLN A 74 -6.40 3.70 -11.59
C GLN A 74 -5.46 2.87 -12.45
N TYR A 75 -4.32 3.42 -12.86
CA TYR A 75 -3.32 2.73 -13.66
C TYR A 75 -2.71 1.55 -12.90
N ILE A 76 -2.25 1.78 -11.66
CA ILE A 76 -1.72 0.72 -10.79
C ILE A 76 -2.83 -0.26 -10.41
N GLY A 77 -3.99 0.23 -9.97
CA GLY A 77 -5.12 -0.62 -9.60
C GLY A 77 -5.58 -1.51 -10.77
N GLY A 78 -5.65 -0.96 -11.98
CA GLY A 78 -6.00 -1.70 -13.19
C GLY A 78 -4.99 -2.79 -13.54
N LYS A 79 -3.68 -2.51 -13.41
CA LYS A 79 -2.63 -3.53 -13.61
C LYS A 79 -2.71 -4.64 -12.57
N ILE A 80 -2.95 -4.30 -11.31
CA ILE A 80 -3.16 -5.28 -10.23
C ILE A 80 -4.36 -6.17 -10.54
N ILE A 81 -5.52 -5.59 -10.87
CA ILE A 81 -6.75 -6.35 -11.18
C ILE A 81 -6.53 -7.26 -12.39
N LYS A 82 -5.92 -6.75 -13.47
CA LYS A 82 -5.66 -7.52 -14.70
C LYS A 82 -4.65 -8.66 -14.51
N SER A 83 -3.74 -8.53 -13.55
CA SER A 83 -2.77 -9.58 -13.28
C SER A 83 -3.43 -10.88 -12.79
N ASN A 84 -4.70 -10.83 -12.33
CA ASN A 84 -5.40 -11.93 -11.68
C ASN A 84 -4.56 -12.61 -10.59
N ALA A 85 -3.59 -11.88 -10.02
CA ALA A 85 -2.76 -12.38 -8.96
C ALA A 85 -3.64 -12.50 -7.71
N GLU A 86 -3.86 -13.73 -7.26
CA GLU A 86 -4.52 -14.03 -5.99
C GLU A 86 -3.78 -13.32 -4.84
N PHE A 87 -2.45 -13.17 -5.00
CA PHE A 87 -1.58 -12.42 -4.10
C PHE A 87 -0.72 -11.39 -4.85
N VAL A 88 -0.82 -10.12 -4.43
CA VAL A 88 0.01 -9.03 -4.95
C VAL A 88 1.23 -8.85 -4.06
N ASN A 89 2.41 -9.14 -4.60
CA ASN A 89 3.66 -8.82 -3.91
C ASN A 89 3.86 -7.29 -3.86
N ILE A 90 3.52 -6.70 -2.72
CA ILE A 90 3.66 -5.25 -2.48
C ILE A 90 5.12 -4.78 -2.32
N ASP A 91 6.11 -5.69 -2.27
CA ASP A 91 7.53 -5.33 -2.33
C ASP A 91 8.11 -5.26 -3.73
N ASP A 92 7.50 -5.93 -4.69
CA ASP A 92 7.97 -5.98 -6.05
C ASP A 92 6.79 -5.94 -7.02
N LEU A 93 6.53 -4.72 -7.50
CA LEU A 93 5.55 -4.42 -8.52
C LEU A 93 6.20 -4.28 -9.90
N SER A 94 7.51 -4.54 -10.02
CA SER A 94 8.24 -4.40 -11.30
C SER A 94 7.68 -5.33 -12.38
N GLY A 95 7.19 -6.51 -11.99
CA GLY A 95 6.53 -7.47 -12.87
C GLY A 95 5.25 -6.96 -13.55
N LEU A 96 4.61 -5.93 -12.99
CA LEU A 96 3.45 -5.27 -13.61
C LEU A 96 3.85 -4.33 -14.76
N ASN A 97 5.14 -4.04 -14.91
CA ASN A 97 5.70 -3.05 -15.81
C ASN A 97 4.96 -1.68 -15.76
N PRO A 98 4.86 -1.02 -14.58
CA PRO A 98 4.08 0.21 -14.41
C PRO A 98 4.85 1.47 -14.84
N ARG A 99 5.29 1.52 -16.10
CA ARG A 99 6.18 2.58 -16.63
C ARG A 99 5.60 4.00 -16.48
N LEU A 100 4.28 4.15 -16.55
CA LEU A 100 3.61 5.46 -16.51
C LEU A 100 3.37 5.99 -15.10
N LEU A 101 3.59 5.20 -14.04
CA LEU A 101 3.29 5.66 -12.69
C LEU A 101 4.06 6.94 -12.35
N TYR A 102 5.38 6.93 -12.55
CA TYR A 102 6.20 8.09 -12.24
C TYR A 102 5.83 9.33 -13.07
N PRO A 103 5.72 9.26 -14.42
CA PRO A 103 5.25 10.40 -15.22
C PRO A 103 3.90 10.97 -14.77
N LEU A 104 2.95 10.12 -14.36
CA LEU A 104 1.65 10.59 -13.86
C LEU A 104 1.79 11.35 -12.55
N LEU A 105 2.59 10.85 -11.61
CA LEU A 105 2.87 11.54 -10.33
C LEU A 105 3.68 12.82 -10.53
N GLU A 106 4.63 12.80 -11.45
CA GLU A 106 5.43 13.97 -11.81
C GLU A 106 4.54 15.07 -12.38
N ASN A 107 3.66 14.76 -13.31
CA ASN A 107 2.71 15.72 -13.88
C ASN A 107 1.76 16.27 -12.80
N ALA A 108 1.23 15.43 -11.92
CA ALA A 108 0.38 15.88 -10.82
C ALA A 108 1.10 16.89 -9.92
N THR A 109 2.34 16.57 -9.54
CA THR A 109 3.15 17.40 -8.64
C THR A 109 3.77 18.64 -9.31
N ASP A 110 3.93 18.65 -10.63
CA ASP A 110 4.34 19.86 -11.37
C ASP A 110 3.23 20.90 -11.44
N LEU A 111 2.01 20.42 -11.66
CA LEU A 111 0.79 21.23 -11.76
C LEU A 111 0.37 21.75 -10.39
N ASP A 112 0.42 20.89 -9.36
CA ASP A 112 0.25 21.28 -7.96
C ASP A 112 1.46 20.85 -7.09
N PRO A 113 2.43 21.77 -6.88
CA PRO A 113 3.61 21.51 -6.06
C PRO A 113 3.31 21.16 -4.59
N HIS A 114 2.14 21.51 -4.06
CA HIS A 114 1.77 21.27 -2.66
C HIS A 114 0.84 20.05 -2.49
N PHE A 115 0.70 19.22 -3.54
CA PHE A 115 -0.15 18.05 -3.52
C PHE A 115 0.48 16.90 -2.71
N ILE A 116 0.38 16.98 -1.38
CA ILE A 116 1.01 16.03 -0.43
C ILE A 116 0.63 14.58 -0.75
N ALA A 117 -0.63 14.28 -1.05
CA ALA A 117 -1.09 12.92 -1.31
C ALA A 117 -0.34 12.24 -2.49
N ALA A 118 -0.08 12.97 -3.57
CA ALA A 118 0.67 12.46 -4.72
C ALA A 118 2.12 12.10 -4.35
N TYR A 119 2.78 12.93 -3.53
CA TYR A 119 4.12 12.63 -3.02
C TYR A 119 4.11 11.42 -2.06
N SER A 120 3.16 11.37 -1.12
CA SER A 120 3.02 10.28 -0.14
C SER A 120 2.83 8.94 -0.84
N TYR A 121 1.94 8.88 -1.82
CA TYR A 121 1.70 7.67 -2.60
C TYR A 121 2.92 7.26 -3.42
N GLY A 122 3.56 8.22 -4.10
CA GLY A 122 4.81 7.97 -4.81
C GLY A 122 5.86 7.36 -3.89
N ALA A 123 6.02 7.91 -2.69
CA ALA A 123 7.03 7.43 -1.75
C ALA A 123 6.75 6.02 -1.18
N VAL A 124 5.48 5.61 -1.11
CA VAL A 124 5.09 4.27 -0.62
C VAL A 124 5.13 3.22 -1.72
N VAL A 125 4.68 3.54 -2.94
CA VAL A 125 4.52 2.57 -4.04
C VAL A 125 5.77 2.47 -4.90
N MET A 126 6.44 3.58 -5.21
CA MET A 126 7.60 3.58 -6.10
C MET A 126 8.78 2.72 -5.62
N PRO A 127 9.07 2.52 -4.31
CA PRO A 127 10.16 1.64 -3.90
C PRO A 127 10.03 0.19 -4.38
N ALA A 128 8.80 -0.27 -4.65
CA ALA A 128 8.52 -1.59 -5.20
C ALA A 128 8.66 -1.65 -6.74
N ILE A 129 8.90 -0.52 -7.39
CA ILE A 129 8.98 -0.38 -8.86
C ILE A 129 10.36 0.12 -9.26
N ASP A 130 10.73 1.29 -8.75
CA ASP A 130 11.98 1.99 -9.03
C ASP A 130 12.38 2.82 -7.79
N LYS A 131 13.40 2.31 -7.10
CA LYS A 131 13.95 2.90 -5.87
C LYS A 131 14.53 4.30 -6.10
N ALA A 132 15.12 4.56 -7.26
CA ALA A 132 15.74 5.86 -7.56
C ALA A 132 14.65 6.92 -7.74
N LYS A 133 13.61 6.60 -8.52
CA LYS A 133 12.47 7.49 -8.72
C LYS A 133 11.64 7.71 -7.45
N ALA A 134 11.59 6.72 -6.56
CA ALA A 134 10.98 6.88 -5.24
C ALA A 134 11.68 7.97 -4.40
N ILE A 135 13.02 7.99 -4.43
CA ILE A 135 13.81 9.02 -3.75
C ILE A 135 13.57 10.38 -4.41
N GLU A 136 13.58 10.43 -5.74
CA GLU A 136 13.40 11.67 -6.52
C GLU A 136 12.06 12.36 -6.20
N ILE A 137 10.94 11.61 -6.26
CA ILE A 137 9.62 12.18 -5.96
C ILE A 137 9.50 12.63 -4.50
N ALA A 138 10.06 11.88 -3.56
CA ALA A 138 10.03 12.25 -2.14
C ALA A 138 10.90 13.49 -1.85
N GLN A 139 12.07 13.60 -2.47
CA GLN A 139 12.93 14.79 -2.37
C GLN A 139 12.26 16.03 -2.99
N LYS A 140 11.62 15.87 -4.16
CA LYS A 140 10.81 16.94 -4.79
C LYS A 140 9.69 17.40 -3.85
N GLY A 141 9.01 16.45 -3.20
CA GLY A 141 7.98 16.75 -2.19
C GLY A 141 8.52 17.63 -1.07
N ILE A 142 9.64 17.24 -0.46
CA ILE A 142 10.29 18.00 0.63
C ILE A 142 10.72 19.39 0.13
N ALA A 143 11.28 19.49 -1.08
CA ALA A 143 11.71 20.77 -1.64
C ALA A 143 10.55 21.77 -1.81
N ASN A 144 9.38 21.28 -2.25
CA ASN A 144 8.18 22.10 -2.40
C ASN A 144 7.42 22.32 -1.09
N ASN A 145 7.55 21.42 -0.11
CA ASN A 145 6.81 21.42 1.15
C ASN A 145 7.76 21.20 2.35
N PRO A 146 8.72 22.11 2.60
CA PRO A 146 9.80 21.86 3.57
C PRO A 146 9.33 21.76 5.02
N ASN A 147 8.13 22.28 5.33
CA ASN A 147 7.51 22.23 6.65
C ASN A 147 6.55 21.05 6.85
N GLU A 148 6.40 20.16 5.85
CA GLU A 148 5.60 18.94 6.01
C GLU A 148 6.49 17.81 6.49
N TRP A 149 6.50 17.58 7.81
CA TRP A 149 7.35 16.57 8.44
C TRP A 149 7.09 15.15 7.91
N ARG A 150 5.86 14.83 7.46
CA ARG A 150 5.51 13.51 6.91
C ARG A 150 6.32 13.16 5.67
N LEU A 151 6.68 14.14 4.84
CA LEU A 151 7.50 13.87 3.65
C LEU A 151 8.91 13.40 4.02
N TYR A 152 9.45 13.88 5.14
CA TYR A 152 10.71 13.36 5.70
C TYR A 152 10.53 11.95 6.25
N GLN A 153 9.40 11.65 6.90
CA GLN A 153 9.09 10.27 7.31
C GLN A 153 9.10 9.33 6.10
N TYR A 154 8.45 9.71 5.00
CA TYR A 154 8.39 8.87 3.81
C TYR A 154 9.77 8.70 3.14
N LEU A 155 10.57 9.76 3.02
CA LEU A 155 11.93 9.64 2.50
C LEU A 155 12.82 8.80 3.41
N GLY A 156 12.69 8.95 4.74
CA GLY A 156 13.37 8.12 5.73
C GLY A 156 13.00 6.64 5.58
N TYR A 157 11.72 6.34 5.38
CA TYR A 157 11.23 4.99 5.09
C TYR A 157 11.82 4.42 3.79
N ILE A 158 11.89 5.22 2.71
CA ILE A 158 12.51 4.76 1.44
C ILE A 158 13.98 4.40 1.68
N TYR A 159 14.75 5.25 2.35
CA TYR A 159 16.16 4.98 2.66
C TYR A 159 16.33 3.73 3.53
N TRP A 160 15.47 3.57 4.54
CA TRP A 160 15.46 2.37 5.37
C TRP A 160 15.19 1.10 4.54
N LYS A 161 14.17 1.11 3.68
CA LYS A 161 13.78 -0.03 2.84
C LYS A 161 14.90 -0.49 1.91
N ILE A 162 15.74 0.44 1.45
CA ILE A 162 16.89 0.14 0.59
C ILE A 162 18.20 -0.09 1.35
N GLY A 163 18.15 -0.18 2.70
CA GLY A 163 19.30 -0.45 3.56
C GLY A 163 20.23 0.75 3.79
N GLN A 164 19.85 1.95 3.40
CA GLN A 164 20.63 3.18 3.61
C GLN A 164 20.30 3.82 4.96
N TYR A 165 20.59 3.10 6.06
CA TYR A 165 20.18 3.50 7.41
C TYR A 165 20.75 4.84 7.86
N GLU A 166 21.97 5.19 7.48
CA GLU A 166 22.55 6.50 7.82
C GLU A 166 21.76 7.66 7.19
N LYS A 167 21.35 7.52 5.93
CA LYS A 167 20.52 8.53 5.26
C LYS A 167 19.10 8.56 5.82
N ALA A 168 18.56 7.39 6.20
CA ALA A 168 17.30 7.32 6.91
C ALA A 168 17.39 8.09 8.24
N ALA A 169 18.46 7.86 9.02
CA ALA A 169 18.70 8.54 10.30
C ALA A 169 18.76 10.06 10.15
N ASP A 170 19.55 10.55 9.19
CA ASP A 170 19.64 11.99 8.90
C ASP A 170 18.26 12.56 8.49
N THR A 171 17.55 11.86 7.62
CA THR A 171 16.26 12.34 7.11
C THR A 171 15.19 12.39 8.21
N TYR A 172 15.10 11.35 9.04
CA TYR A 172 14.23 11.34 10.21
C TYR A 172 14.62 12.44 11.20
N GLY A 173 15.92 12.67 11.40
CA GLY A 173 16.43 13.75 12.24
C GLY A 173 15.99 15.13 11.73
N ARG A 174 16.17 15.42 10.44
CA ARG A 174 15.71 16.66 9.82
C ARG A 174 14.19 16.84 9.95
N GLY A 175 13.42 15.78 9.70
CA GLY A 175 11.97 15.80 9.87
C GLY A 175 11.52 16.03 11.31
N ALA A 176 12.31 15.61 12.29
CA ALA A 176 12.01 15.81 13.71
C ALA A 176 12.18 17.25 14.20
N GLU A 177 12.93 18.08 13.46
CA GLU A 177 13.10 19.50 13.76
C GLU A 177 11.97 20.37 13.18
N ILE A 178 11.08 19.78 12.39
CA ILE A 178 9.92 20.47 11.82
C ILE A 178 8.82 20.63 12.88
N ALA A 179 8.20 21.80 12.93
CA ALA A 179 7.13 22.09 13.88
C ALA A 179 5.95 21.11 13.73
N GLY A 180 5.49 20.55 14.85
CA GLY A 180 4.42 19.55 14.87
C GLY A 180 4.87 18.13 14.53
N ALA A 181 6.17 17.89 14.33
CA ALA A 181 6.69 16.54 14.14
C ALA A 181 6.50 15.70 15.42
N PRO A 182 6.01 14.46 15.28
CA PRO A 182 5.85 13.56 16.42
C PRO A 182 7.21 13.13 17.00
N PRO A 183 7.30 12.87 18.33
CA PRO A 183 8.54 12.42 18.97
C PRO A 183 9.16 11.16 18.34
N PHE A 184 8.35 10.31 17.70
CA PHE A 184 8.80 9.10 17.01
C PHE A 184 9.88 9.41 15.95
N MET A 185 9.84 10.58 15.30
CA MET A 185 10.85 10.95 14.29
C MET A 185 12.27 10.96 14.88
N ARG A 186 12.45 11.46 16.12
CA ARG A 186 13.74 11.44 16.81
C ARG A 186 14.14 10.02 17.21
N LEU A 187 13.17 9.21 17.66
CA LEU A 187 13.41 7.81 18.00
C LEU A 187 13.90 7.05 16.77
N MET A 188 13.25 7.22 15.61
CA MET A 188 13.70 6.60 14.37
C MET A 188 15.10 7.04 13.96
N ALA A 189 15.42 8.32 14.09
CA ALA A 189 16.76 8.81 13.81
C ALA A 189 17.83 8.11 14.67
N ALA A 190 17.52 7.79 15.92
CA ALA A 190 18.38 7.02 16.82
C ALA A 190 18.40 5.52 16.45
N SER A 191 17.24 4.89 16.31
CA SER A 191 17.11 3.46 16.00
C SER A 191 17.80 3.09 14.68
N MET A 192 17.74 3.95 13.66
CA MET A 192 18.46 3.74 12.40
C MET A 192 19.98 3.59 12.59
N LYS A 193 20.57 4.26 13.58
CA LYS A 193 22.02 4.20 13.86
C LYS A 193 22.43 2.97 14.64
N THR A 194 21.51 2.37 15.40
CA THR A 194 21.82 1.26 16.32
C THR A 194 21.31 -0.08 15.79
N GLU A 195 20.07 -0.13 15.31
CA GLU A 195 19.34 -1.34 14.96
C GLU A 195 18.44 -1.15 13.73
N GLY A 196 18.89 -0.34 12.76
CA GLY A 196 18.08 0.05 11.59
C GLY A 196 17.48 -1.13 10.82
N GLY A 197 18.14 -2.28 10.75
CA GLY A 197 17.62 -3.49 10.09
C GLY A 197 16.74 -4.41 10.95
N SER A 198 16.44 -4.04 12.20
CA SER A 198 15.69 -4.90 13.12
C SER A 198 14.18 -4.95 12.81
N ARG A 199 13.54 -6.08 13.14
CA ARG A 199 12.08 -6.23 13.05
C ARG A 199 11.33 -5.27 13.97
N SER A 200 11.88 -4.98 15.16
CA SER A 200 11.33 -4.00 16.11
C SER A 200 11.29 -2.59 15.50
N THR A 201 12.38 -2.16 14.86
CA THR A 201 12.44 -0.87 14.16
C THR A 201 11.46 -0.85 12.98
N ALA A 202 11.39 -1.93 12.20
CA ALA A 202 10.42 -2.06 11.11
C ALA A 202 8.97 -1.90 11.61
N ARG A 203 8.64 -2.58 12.71
CA ARG A 203 7.32 -2.54 13.35
C ARG A 203 6.94 -1.13 13.78
N GLU A 204 7.87 -0.39 14.38
CA GLU A 204 7.62 0.98 14.80
C GLU A 204 7.35 1.91 13.61
N ILE A 205 8.11 1.78 12.50
CA ILE A 205 7.86 2.56 11.28
C ILE A 205 6.42 2.34 10.79
N PHE A 206 6.00 1.08 10.66
CA PHE A 206 4.68 0.78 10.11
C PHE A 206 3.55 1.20 11.04
N ARG A 207 3.72 1.09 12.36
CA ARG A 207 2.75 1.62 13.33
C ARG A 207 2.56 3.11 13.18
N GLN A 208 3.65 3.85 13.02
CA GLN A 208 3.60 5.31 12.88
C GLN A 208 3.04 5.74 11.53
N MET A 209 3.30 4.98 10.46
CA MET A 209 2.62 5.16 9.17
C MET A 209 1.11 4.91 9.27
N LEU A 210 0.69 3.89 10.01
CA LEU A 210 -0.73 3.56 10.21
C LEU A 210 -1.46 4.60 11.07
N ALA A 211 -0.83 5.08 12.14
CA ALA A 211 -1.41 6.05 13.05
C ALA A 211 -1.47 7.47 12.47
N GLY A 212 -0.49 7.85 11.62
CA GLY A 212 -0.32 9.21 11.13
C GLY A 212 -0.94 9.53 9.76
N SER A 213 -1.57 8.54 9.10
CA SER A 213 -2.07 8.66 7.72
C SER A 213 -3.57 8.38 7.61
N ASP A 214 -4.30 9.29 6.96
CA ASP A 214 -5.68 9.10 6.51
C ASP A 214 -5.75 8.44 5.12
N ASP A 215 -4.63 8.35 4.40
CA ASP A 215 -4.58 7.72 3.08
C ASP A 215 -4.86 6.20 3.20
N PRO A 216 -5.94 5.68 2.58
CA PRO A 216 -6.32 4.27 2.70
C PRO A 216 -5.26 3.29 2.21
N MET A 217 -4.47 3.66 1.20
CA MET A 217 -3.42 2.80 0.65
C MET A 217 -2.23 2.70 1.59
N VAL A 218 -1.85 3.82 2.21
CA VAL A 218 -0.78 3.84 3.23
C VAL A 218 -1.17 2.97 4.41
N ARG A 219 -2.42 3.09 4.88
CA ARG A 219 -2.96 2.29 5.99
C ARG A 219 -2.96 0.79 5.66
N LEU A 220 -3.52 0.41 4.51
CA LEU A 220 -3.55 -0.97 4.04
C LEU A 220 -2.14 -1.57 3.93
N THR A 221 -1.19 -0.80 3.40
CA THR A 221 0.21 -1.23 3.27
C THR A 221 0.83 -1.45 4.65
N ALA A 222 0.65 -0.52 5.58
CA ALA A 222 1.19 -0.64 6.93
C ALA A 222 0.59 -1.82 7.69
N GLU A 223 -0.72 -2.04 7.63
CA GLU A 223 -1.41 -3.18 8.24
C GLU A 223 -0.86 -4.51 7.73
N ARG A 224 -0.73 -4.67 6.41
CA ARG A 224 -0.15 -5.89 5.82
C ARG A 224 1.27 -6.17 6.30
N ARG A 225 2.08 -5.13 6.47
CA ARG A 225 3.46 -5.28 6.96
C ARG A 225 3.54 -5.65 8.42
N LEU A 226 2.63 -5.12 9.24
CA LEU A 226 2.54 -5.53 10.64
C LEU A 226 2.15 -7.00 10.75
N ASN A 227 1.17 -7.44 9.96
CA ASN A 227 0.77 -8.85 9.89
C ASN A 227 1.90 -9.77 9.42
N GLU A 228 2.72 -9.34 8.44
CA GLU A 228 3.91 -10.09 8.01
C GLU A 228 4.92 -10.24 9.15
N LEU A 229 5.20 -9.16 9.89
CA LEU A 229 6.11 -9.19 11.04
C LEU A 229 5.57 -10.08 12.17
N ASP A 230 4.28 -10.01 12.46
CA ASP A 230 3.62 -10.87 13.46
C ASP A 230 3.72 -12.34 13.07
N SER A 231 3.46 -12.67 11.80
CA SER A 231 3.61 -14.05 11.34
C SER A 231 5.05 -14.56 11.41
N LEU A 232 6.05 -13.72 11.15
CA LEU A 232 7.46 -14.11 11.32
C LEU A 232 7.77 -14.45 12.78
N ASP A 233 7.28 -13.63 13.72
CA ASP A 233 7.50 -13.85 15.16
C ASP A 233 6.75 -15.11 15.65
N GLU A 234 5.52 -15.34 15.17
CA GLU A 234 4.74 -16.55 15.43
C GLU A 234 5.42 -17.81 14.88
N ARG A 235 5.91 -17.77 13.64
CA ARG A 235 6.59 -18.90 13.01
C ARG A 235 7.88 -19.26 13.73
N ASP A 236 8.71 -18.28 14.06
CA ASP A 236 9.94 -18.50 14.83
C ASP A 236 9.64 -19.17 16.19
N ALA A 237 8.56 -18.75 16.86
CA ALA A 237 8.10 -19.36 18.10
C ALA A 237 7.55 -20.79 17.92
N ILE A 238 6.78 -21.04 16.86
CA ILE A 238 6.27 -22.37 16.50
C ILE A 238 7.42 -23.31 16.18
N ASP A 239 8.41 -22.87 15.41
CA ASP A 239 9.58 -23.68 15.06
C ASP A 239 10.41 -24.01 16.30
N ALA A 240 10.61 -23.04 17.21
CA ALA A 240 11.26 -23.30 18.49
C ALA A 240 10.50 -24.34 19.34
N ALA A 241 9.16 -24.29 19.32
CA ALA A 241 8.32 -25.27 20.00
C ALA A 241 8.37 -26.66 19.35
N LEU A 242 8.42 -26.74 18.02
CA LEU A 242 8.60 -27.98 17.26
C LEU A 242 9.95 -28.63 17.57
N ILE A 243 11.03 -27.84 17.63
CA ILE A 243 12.36 -28.31 18.03
C ILE A 243 12.32 -28.85 19.46
N THR A 244 11.76 -28.08 20.40
CA THR A 244 11.61 -28.51 21.80
C THR A 244 10.81 -29.81 21.93
N PHE A 245 9.75 -29.97 21.14
CA PHE A 245 8.96 -31.19 21.10
C PHE A 245 9.76 -32.37 20.54
N LYS A 246 10.51 -32.14 19.46
CA LYS A 246 11.36 -33.15 18.82
C LYS A 246 12.44 -33.66 19.76
N ASP A 247 13.09 -32.77 20.50
CA ASP A 247 14.12 -33.12 21.46
C ASP A 247 13.57 -33.98 22.62
N ARG A 248 12.32 -33.73 23.04
CA ARG A 248 11.68 -34.50 24.11
C ARG A 248 11.15 -35.86 23.67
N ASN A 249 10.67 -35.97 22.44
CA ASN A 249 9.94 -37.16 21.96
C ASN A 249 10.73 -38.02 20.96
N GLY A 250 11.88 -37.54 20.47
CA GLY A 250 12.68 -38.22 19.45
C GLY A 250 12.06 -38.21 18.05
N ARG A 251 10.95 -37.49 17.84
CA ARG A 251 10.26 -37.35 16.54
C ARG A 251 9.67 -35.95 16.39
N CYS A 252 9.47 -35.49 15.17
CA CYS A 252 8.67 -34.29 14.94
C CYS A 252 7.21 -34.51 15.34
N ALA A 253 6.49 -33.43 15.61
CA ALA A 253 5.05 -33.45 15.79
C ALA A 253 4.36 -33.94 14.49
N ASN A 254 3.25 -34.66 14.62
CA ASN A 254 2.41 -35.01 13.46
C ASN A 254 1.38 -33.93 13.17
N THR A 255 1.02 -33.15 14.19
CA THR A 255 0.07 -32.03 14.13
C THR A 255 0.54 -30.87 15.01
N LEU A 256 0.18 -29.63 14.66
CA LEU A 256 0.49 -28.46 15.48
C LEU A 256 -0.22 -28.48 16.85
N ASN A 257 -1.31 -29.23 16.99
CA ASN A 257 -2.00 -29.39 18.28
C ASN A 257 -1.13 -30.06 19.35
N GLU A 258 -0.13 -30.86 18.97
CA GLU A 258 0.81 -31.51 19.92
C GLU A 258 1.75 -30.50 20.61
N ILE A 259 1.99 -29.34 19.99
CA ILE A 259 2.90 -28.32 20.54
C ILE A 259 2.17 -27.16 21.22
N VAL A 260 0.82 -27.10 21.15
CA VAL A 260 0.01 -26.07 21.82
C VAL A 260 0.34 -25.91 23.31
N PRO A 261 0.54 -26.98 24.12
CA PRO A 261 0.92 -26.83 25.52
C PRO A 261 2.27 -26.11 25.74
N ILE A 262 3.18 -26.19 24.76
CA ILE A 262 4.46 -25.47 24.77
C ILE A 262 4.20 -24.00 24.40
N LEU A 263 3.41 -23.75 23.36
CA LEU A 263 3.09 -22.40 22.87
C LEU A 263 2.37 -21.54 23.90
N LEU A 264 1.52 -22.12 24.75
CA LEU A 264 0.84 -21.41 25.85
C LEU A 264 1.81 -20.77 26.87
N GLN A 265 3.08 -21.16 26.87
CA GLN A 265 4.13 -20.60 27.73
C GLN A 265 4.99 -19.55 27.03
N VAL A 266 4.84 -19.41 25.71
CA VAL A 266 5.60 -18.46 24.90
C VAL A 266 4.95 -17.10 24.97
N ARG A 267 5.77 -16.06 25.16
CA ARG A 267 5.34 -14.66 25.03
C ARG A 267 5.81 -14.14 23.70
N LEU A 268 4.87 -13.84 22.82
CA LEU A 268 5.19 -13.15 21.58
C LEU A 268 5.55 -11.68 21.87
N PRO A 269 6.30 -11.01 20.97
CA PRO A 269 6.53 -9.59 21.06
C PRO A 269 5.23 -8.81 21.26
N GLU A 270 5.31 -7.69 21.99
CA GLU A 270 4.19 -6.77 22.23
C GLU A 270 3.00 -7.37 23.01
N GLY A 271 3.16 -8.59 23.55
CA GLY A 271 2.10 -9.29 24.27
C GLY A 271 1.04 -9.91 23.35
N ASN A 272 1.36 -10.10 22.07
CA ASN A 272 0.49 -10.78 21.12
C ASN A 272 0.22 -12.23 21.56
N GLU A 273 -0.94 -12.75 21.16
CA GLU A 273 -1.36 -14.13 21.41
C GLU A 273 -1.51 -14.87 20.08
N PHE A 274 -1.23 -16.17 20.07
CA PHE A 274 -1.48 -17.02 18.92
C PHE A 274 -2.97 -17.10 18.60
N GLN A 275 -3.32 -16.97 17.33
CA GLN A 275 -4.69 -17.04 16.86
C GLN A 275 -5.07 -18.47 16.48
N VAL A 276 -6.35 -18.82 16.68
CA VAL A 276 -6.90 -20.13 16.32
C VAL A 276 -8.23 -19.99 15.58
N ASP A 277 -8.46 -20.84 14.59
CA ASP A 277 -9.74 -20.92 13.88
C ASP A 277 -10.83 -21.62 14.72
N LYS A 278 -12.05 -21.70 14.17
CA LYS A 278 -13.18 -22.41 14.80
C LYS A 278 -12.95 -23.90 15.02
N ALA A 279 -12.02 -24.50 14.27
CA ALA A 279 -11.64 -25.90 14.41
C ALA A 279 -10.47 -26.09 15.40
N GLY A 280 -9.93 -25.00 15.96
CA GLY A 280 -8.82 -25.00 16.90
C GLY A 280 -7.44 -25.10 16.24
N ASN A 281 -7.32 -24.90 14.93
CA ASN A 281 -6.03 -24.87 14.24
C ASN A 281 -5.37 -23.51 14.44
N LEU A 282 -4.04 -23.51 14.61
CA LEU A 282 -3.25 -22.28 14.59
C LEU A 282 -3.35 -21.60 13.22
N VAL A 283 -3.72 -20.32 13.22
CA VAL A 283 -3.82 -19.50 12.02
C VAL A 283 -2.83 -18.33 12.07
N ASP A 284 -2.42 -17.88 10.90
CA ASP A 284 -1.64 -16.67 10.73
C ASP A 284 -2.48 -15.40 10.96
N PRO A 285 -1.87 -14.20 11.00
CA PRO A 285 -2.58 -12.93 11.20
C PRO A 285 -3.57 -12.54 10.07
N THR A 286 -3.72 -13.38 9.05
CA THR A 286 -4.70 -13.23 7.96
C THR A 286 -5.76 -14.33 7.97
N ASP A 287 -5.90 -15.05 9.09
CA ASP A 287 -6.84 -16.15 9.33
C ASP A 287 -6.59 -17.42 8.49
N ALA A 288 -5.41 -17.55 7.86
CA ALA A 288 -5.05 -18.76 7.13
C ALA A 288 -4.33 -19.77 8.02
N PRO A 289 -4.62 -21.08 7.92
CA PRO A 289 -4.01 -22.08 8.78
C PRO A 289 -2.51 -22.21 8.51
N TYR A 290 -1.72 -22.32 9.57
CA TYR A 290 -0.32 -22.69 9.45
C TYR A 290 -0.18 -24.15 8.98
N VAL A 291 0.78 -24.40 8.08
CA VAL A 291 1.04 -25.73 7.49
C VAL A 291 2.32 -26.32 8.09
N LEU A 292 2.21 -27.50 8.70
CA LEU A 292 3.35 -28.21 9.25
C LEU A 292 4.12 -28.96 8.15
N ASP A 293 5.38 -28.58 7.93
CA ASP A 293 6.35 -29.39 7.19
C ASP A 293 6.95 -30.44 8.11
N ARG A 294 6.47 -31.68 7.97
CA ARG A 294 6.90 -32.82 8.79
C ARG A 294 8.32 -33.29 8.48
N GLU A 295 8.78 -33.08 7.25
CA GLU A 295 10.12 -33.54 6.82
C GLU A 295 11.19 -32.67 7.46
N ASN A 296 10.97 -31.36 7.45
CA ASN A 296 11.91 -30.38 7.98
C ASN A 296 11.63 -29.99 9.44
N CYS A 297 10.49 -30.42 9.99
CA CYS A 297 10.00 -30.05 11.31
C CYS A 297 9.89 -28.54 11.51
N HIS A 298 9.21 -27.90 10.56
CA HIS A 298 9.15 -26.45 10.39
C HIS A 298 7.73 -26.02 10.00
N VAL A 299 7.32 -24.79 10.34
CA VAL A 299 6.01 -24.24 9.96
C VAL A 299 6.07 -23.33 8.74
N LYS A 300 5.19 -23.59 7.78
CA LYS A 300 5.04 -22.82 6.54
C LYS A 300 3.69 -22.12 6.52
N LEU A 301 3.61 -21.09 5.70
CA LEU A 301 2.33 -20.46 5.36
C LEU A 301 1.56 -21.33 4.37
N ASP A 302 0.24 -21.35 4.48
CA ASP A 302 -0.62 -21.96 3.46
C ASP A 302 -0.59 -21.10 2.20
N ALA A 303 0.04 -21.60 1.15
CA ALA A 303 0.30 -20.84 -0.06
C ALA A 303 -0.95 -20.40 -0.82
N GLU A 304 -2.09 -21.08 -0.62
CA GLU A 304 -3.34 -20.79 -1.31
C GLU A 304 -4.23 -19.85 -0.48
N ARG A 305 -4.05 -19.80 0.84
CA ARG A 305 -4.98 -19.10 1.75
C ARG A 305 -4.38 -17.89 2.44
N THR A 306 -3.07 -17.86 2.65
CA THR A 306 -2.41 -16.78 3.41
C THR A 306 -2.49 -15.46 2.68
N GLY A 307 -2.95 -14.40 3.34
CA GLY A 307 -2.89 -13.03 2.79
C GLY A 307 -1.47 -12.43 2.80
N LEU A 308 -0.45 -13.19 3.20
CA LEU A 308 0.92 -12.74 3.42
C LEU A 308 1.84 -13.09 2.23
N PRO A 309 2.94 -12.35 2.06
CA PRO A 309 3.91 -12.67 1.01
C PRO A 309 4.64 -13.98 1.33
N ILE A 310 4.61 -14.91 0.37
CA ILE A 310 5.37 -16.16 0.40
C ILE A 310 6.72 -15.86 -0.27
N LYS A 311 7.81 -15.99 0.50
CA LYS A 311 9.19 -15.86 0.00
C LYS A 311 9.81 -17.23 -0.24
#